data_AF-A0A955MTI8-F1
#
_entry.id   AF-A0A955MTI8-F1
#
_cell.length_a   1.000
_cell.length_b   1.000
_cell.length_c   1.000
_cell.angle_alpha   90.00
_cell.angle_beta   90.00
_cell.angle_gamma   90.00
#
_symmetry.space_group_name_H-M   'P 1'
#
loop_
_entity.id
_entity.type
_entity.pdbx_description
1 polymer ?
#
loop_
_entity_poly.entity_id
_entity_poly.type
_entity_poly.pdbx_seq_one_letter_code
_entity_poly.pdbx_strand_id
1 'polypeptide(L)'
;AYKSPFPLGEEDFLVSARRDGKYRLYLMDVHGNRELIYQGAHHIWHAMPVRPRKKPLTQSDQVAWPGTGADRQDPQPGIFFSPNIYEGVPDLPQGMVKHLRVIQMDSKTATTWTRDISPNWYSGPVVSILQADGVKRILGTVPVQPDGSVYFQVPAGKALHFQLLDEQYRALQTMRSFSGLMPGERRSCVGCHESHSRAPINRPYTMTQQTPAELTPPPWGTETISYTKFVQPVLDRYCAECHQGEGEAKEKIDLTFRPGTGVFNEPYASLVMGGIAGAMLVEDFDQRDPESYKTFRPLQHLSYTSQLIDVAMDEEHLGRKMDPVDLRRLIAWVDSNCVYRGEEDLRSIPDPDFAGIEELPIRPLCMNAPIIERP
;
A
#
# COMPACT_ATOMS: atom_id res chain seq x y z
N ALA A 1 -0.64 -32.78 6.42
CA ALA A 1 -1.29 -31.60 5.84
C ALA A 1 -2.80 -31.82 5.83
N TYR A 2 -3.57 -30.79 6.20
CA TYR A 2 -5.03 -30.75 6.15
C TYR A 2 -5.48 -29.63 5.20
N LYS A 3 -6.62 -29.78 4.56
CA LYS A 3 -7.19 -28.83 3.61
C LYS A 3 -8.73 -28.84 3.69
N SER A 4 -9.33 -27.72 3.30
CA SER A 4 -10.77 -27.57 3.05
C SER A 4 -11.68 -28.07 4.19
N PRO A 5 -11.51 -27.61 5.45
CA PRO A 5 -12.41 -27.98 6.52
C PRO A 5 -13.83 -27.46 6.24
N PHE A 6 -14.85 -28.27 6.54
CA PHE A 6 -16.25 -27.88 6.50
C PHE A 6 -16.91 -28.19 7.84
N PRO A 7 -17.30 -27.18 8.65
CA PRO A 7 -17.91 -27.41 9.95
C PRO A 7 -19.29 -28.06 9.82
N LEU A 8 -19.51 -29.14 10.56
CA LEU A 8 -20.80 -29.83 10.67
C LEU A 8 -21.58 -29.35 11.90
N GLY A 9 -20.87 -29.06 12.99
CA GLY A 9 -21.37 -28.52 14.27
C GLY A 9 -20.27 -27.76 15.04
N GLU A 10 -20.40 -27.67 16.36
CA GLU A 10 -19.42 -27.01 17.24
C GLU A 10 -18.12 -27.80 17.35
N GLU A 11 -18.19 -29.13 17.33
CA GLU A 11 -17.05 -30.02 17.56
C GLU A 11 -16.63 -30.80 16.30
N ASP A 12 -17.58 -31.11 15.41
CA ASP A 12 -17.33 -31.96 14.24
C ASP A 12 -17.18 -31.17 12.94
N PHE A 13 -16.26 -31.64 12.09
CA PHE A 13 -16.05 -31.09 10.76
C PHE A 13 -15.53 -32.15 9.77
N LEU A 14 -15.90 -31.95 8.50
CA LEU A 14 -15.26 -32.69 7.40
C LEU A 14 -13.92 -32.07 7.09
N VAL A 15 -12.90 -32.87 6.79
CA VAL A 15 -11.60 -32.35 6.38
C VAL A 15 -10.90 -33.27 5.38
N SER A 16 -10.20 -32.67 4.42
CA SER A 16 -9.30 -33.39 3.55
C SER A 16 -7.94 -33.52 4.21
N ALA A 17 -7.52 -34.73 4.57
CA ALA A 17 -6.21 -34.98 5.19
C ALA A 17 -5.31 -35.82 4.27
N ARG A 18 -4.03 -35.44 4.19
CA ARG A 18 -3.03 -36.16 3.37
C ARG A 18 -2.53 -37.41 4.10
N ARG A 19 -2.73 -38.58 3.47
CA ARG A 19 -2.22 -39.90 3.87
C ARG A 19 -1.77 -40.68 2.64
N ASP A 20 -0.58 -41.28 2.72
CA ASP A 20 0.07 -42.04 1.64
C ASP A 20 0.06 -41.29 0.31
N GLY A 21 0.53 -40.05 0.35
CA GLY A 21 0.59 -39.16 -0.82
C GLY A 21 -0.74 -38.55 -1.25
N LYS A 22 -1.90 -38.98 -0.72
CA LYS A 22 -3.24 -38.61 -1.19
C LYS A 22 -4.11 -37.90 -0.15
N TYR A 23 -4.84 -36.87 -0.56
CA TYR A 23 -5.91 -36.28 0.24
C TYR A 23 -7.15 -37.16 0.23
N ARG A 24 -7.56 -37.63 1.42
CA ARG A 24 -8.77 -38.41 1.65
C ARG A 24 -9.71 -37.60 2.55
N LEU A 25 -11.00 -37.90 2.49
CA LEU A 25 -12.02 -37.23 3.30
C LEU A 25 -12.16 -37.92 4.65
N TYR A 26 -12.06 -37.14 5.72
CA TYR A 26 -12.26 -37.58 7.09
C TYR A 26 -13.40 -36.81 7.74
N LEU A 27 -14.13 -37.48 8.63
CA LEU A 27 -14.78 -36.82 9.76
C LEU A 27 -13.71 -36.59 10.83
N MET A 28 -13.63 -35.39 11.37
CA MET A 28 -12.69 -35.05 12.41
C MET A 28 -13.38 -34.19 13.47
N ASP A 29 -13.02 -34.40 14.73
CA ASP A 29 -13.46 -33.55 15.83
C ASP A 29 -12.35 -32.60 16.31
N VAL A 30 -12.70 -31.67 17.19
CA VAL A 30 -11.76 -30.73 17.83
C VAL A 30 -10.76 -31.39 18.79
N HIS A 31 -11.01 -32.64 19.19
CA HIS A 31 -10.11 -33.43 20.05
C HIS A 31 -9.05 -34.21 19.25
N GLY A 32 -9.16 -34.20 17.93
CA GLY A 32 -8.19 -34.79 17.02
C GLY A 32 -8.53 -36.21 16.54
N ASN A 33 -9.69 -36.75 16.96
CA ASN A 33 -10.20 -38.03 16.50
C ASN A 33 -10.58 -37.93 15.03
N ARG A 34 -10.37 -39.03 14.30
CA ARG A 34 -10.51 -39.06 12.84
C ARG A 34 -11.09 -40.36 12.35
N GLU A 35 -12.14 -40.25 11.56
CA GLU A 35 -12.76 -41.37 10.86
C GLU A 35 -12.67 -41.16 9.36
N LEU A 36 -12.15 -42.15 8.64
CA LEU A 36 -12.08 -42.10 7.18
C LEU A 36 -13.49 -42.26 6.61
N ILE A 37 -14.02 -41.21 5.99
CA ILE A 37 -15.30 -41.29 5.27
C ILE A 37 -15.08 -41.86 3.87
N TYR A 38 -14.09 -41.33 3.14
CA TYR A 38 -13.92 -41.68 1.73
C TYR A 38 -12.49 -41.45 1.25
N GLN A 39 -11.91 -42.47 0.62
CA GLN A 39 -10.55 -42.42 0.09
C GLN A 39 -10.46 -41.78 -1.31
N GLY A 40 -11.49 -41.95 -2.15
CA GLY A 40 -11.50 -41.52 -3.55
C GLY A 40 -10.52 -42.28 -4.44
N ALA A 41 -10.69 -42.15 -5.77
CA ALA A 41 -9.69 -42.56 -6.77
C ALA A 41 -8.61 -41.47 -6.98
N HIS A 42 -8.96 -40.21 -6.76
CA HIS A 42 -8.08 -39.04 -6.80
C HIS A 42 -8.11 -38.26 -5.47
N HIS A 43 -7.40 -37.13 -5.40
CA HIS A 43 -7.48 -36.24 -4.23
C HIS A 43 -8.92 -35.77 -4.01
N ILE A 44 -9.38 -35.84 -2.76
CA ILE A 44 -10.67 -35.30 -2.36
C ILE A 44 -10.44 -33.97 -1.66
N TRP A 45 -10.97 -32.88 -2.22
CA TRP A 45 -10.93 -31.52 -1.66
C TRP A 45 -12.34 -30.92 -1.63
N HIS A 46 -12.57 -29.96 -0.73
CA HIS A 46 -13.81 -29.16 -0.65
C HIS A 46 -15.10 -30.00 -0.53
N ALA A 47 -15.07 -31.06 0.29
CA ALA A 47 -16.28 -31.83 0.56
C ALA A 47 -17.35 -30.91 1.18
N MET A 48 -18.53 -30.90 0.56
CA MET A 48 -19.67 -30.09 0.98
C MET A 48 -20.87 -31.01 1.21
N PRO A 49 -21.42 -31.09 2.44
CA PRO A 49 -22.60 -31.89 2.71
C PRO A 49 -23.82 -31.29 2.00
N VAL A 50 -24.63 -32.15 1.39
CA VAL A 50 -25.93 -31.76 0.83
C VAL A 50 -26.95 -31.77 1.98
N ARG A 51 -27.17 -30.60 2.59
CA ARG A 51 -28.16 -30.42 3.67
C ARG A 51 -28.87 -29.07 3.55
N PRO A 52 -30.12 -28.95 4.05
CA PRO A 52 -30.77 -27.66 4.22
C PRO A 52 -29.90 -26.72 5.08
N ARG A 53 -29.87 -25.42 4.73
CA ARG A 53 -29.20 -24.38 5.53
C ARG A 53 -30.15 -23.20 5.75
N LYS A 54 -30.10 -22.60 6.94
CA LYS A 54 -30.80 -21.34 7.21
C LYS A 54 -30.22 -20.25 6.29
N LYS A 55 -31.07 -19.59 5.51
CA LYS A 55 -30.66 -18.44 4.71
C LYS A 55 -30.15 -17.33 5.64
N PRO A 56 -28.93 -16.82 5.46
CA PRO A 56 -28.43 -15.68 6.23
C PRO A 56 -29.34 -14.45 6.06
N LEU A 57 -29.33 -13.57 7.06
CA LEU A 57 -29.98 -12.26 6.92
C LEU A 57 -29.37 -11.52 5.73
N THR A 58 -30.22 -10.93 4.90
CA THR A 58 -29.80 -10.15 3.73
C THR A 58 -29.79 -8.68 4.11
N GLN A 59 -28.68 -7.99 3.87
CA GLN A 59 -28.61 -6.53 4.00
C GLN A 59 -29.06 -5.90 2.68
N SER A 60 -29.70 -4.73 2.73
CA SER A 60 -30.05 -4.00 1.51
C SER A 60 -28.78 -3.48 0.86
N ASP A 61 -28.69 -3.61 -0.47
CA ASP A 61 -27.67 -2.89 -1.22
C ASP A 61 -27.95 -1.39 -1.13
N GLN A 62 -26.92 -0.60 -0.83
CA GLN A 62 -26.95 0.87 -0.74
C GLN A 62 -25.93 1.51 -1.69
N VAL A 63 -25.26 0.71 -2.51
CA VAL A 63 -24.23 1.18 -3.43
C VAL A 63 -24.87 1.92 -4.59
N ALA A 64 -24.38 3.12 -4.89
CA ALA A 64 -24.78 3.91 -6.04
C ALA A 64 -24.05 3.43 -7.32
N TRP A 65 -24.34 2.21 -7.76
CA TRP A 65 -23.64 1.58 -8.89
C TRP A 65 -23.65 2.46 -10.14
N PRO A 66 -22.49 2.66 -10.81
CA PRO A 66 -22.37 3.55 -11.97
C PRO A 66 -23.05 3.00 -13.24
N GLY A 67 -23.68 1.83 -13.19
CA GLY A 67 -24.13 1.09 -14.36
C GLY A 67 -22.98 0.41 -15.11
N THR A 68 -23.26 -0.10 -16.31
CA THR A 68 -22.29 -0.78 -17.18
C THR A 68 -22.51 -0.40 -18.65
N GLY A 69 -21.52 -0.65 -19.50
CA GLY A 69 -21.64 -0.41 -20.95
C GLY A 69 -21.63 1.08 -21.31
N ALA A 70 -22.31 1.44 -22.40
CA ALA A 70 -22.32 2.79 -22.96
C ALA A 70 -23.00 3.83 -22.05
N ASP A 71 -23.88 3.39 -21.15
CA ASP A 71 -24.63 4.27 -20.23
C ASP A 71 -23.94 4.44 -18.87
N ARG A 72 -22.73 3.89 -18.69
CA ARG A 72 -21.95 4.00 -17.46
C ARG A 72 -21.72 5.47 -17.11
N GLN A 73 -22.03 5.83 -15.87
CA GLN A 73 -21.79 7.16 -15.31
C GLN A 73 -20.50 7.18 -14.48
N ASP A 74 -20.01 8.38 -14.17
CA ASP A 74 -18.91 8.52 -13.24
C ASP A 74 -19.31 8.01 -11.84
N PRO A 75 -18.48 7.17 -11.21
CA PRO A 75 -18.73 6.66 -9.87
C PRO A 75 -18.87 7.78 -8.85
N GLN A 76 -19.98 7.79 -8.11
CA GLN A 76 -20.15 8.75 -7.02
C GLN A 76 -19.03 8.56 -5.98
N PRO A 77 -18.36 9.63 -5.52
CA PRO A 77 -17.31 9.48 -4.53
C PRO A 77 -17.88 8.98 -3.19
N GLY A 78 -17.02 8.39 -2.38
CA GLY A 78 -17.36 7.95 -1.02
C GLY A 78 -16.91 8.96 0.04
N ILE A 79 -17.41 8.83 1.26
CA ILE A 79 -17.03 9.67 2.40
C ILE A 79 -16.34 8.83 3.48
N PHE A 80 -15.14 9.24 3.88
CA PHE A 80 -14.49 8.77 5.09
C PHE A 80 -14.69 9.76 6.23
N PHE A 81 -14.79 9.22 7.44
CA PHE A 81 -14.81 10.05 8.63
C PHE A 81 -14.17 9.37 9.83
N SER A 82 -13.55 10.17 10.69
CA SER A 82 -13.09 9.71 11.99
C SER A 82 -13.37 10.77 13.05
N PRO A 83 -13.96 10.39 14.19
CA PRO A 83 -14.22 11.32 15.26
C PRO A 83 -12.94 11.82 15.94
N ASN A 84 -11.90 10.99 16.01
CA ASN A 84 -10.61 11.36 16.57
C ASN A 84 -9.52 10.39 16.10
N ILE A 85 -8.67 10.88 15.19
CA ILE A 85 -7.56 10.10 14.63
C ILE A 85 -6.56 9.60 15.69
N TYR A 86 -6.52 10.23 16.87
CA TYR A 86 -5.58 9.89 17.94
C TYR A 86 -5.95 8.63 18.74
N GLU A 87 -7.17 8.10 18.62
CA GLU A 87 -7.60 6.94 19.45
C GLU A 87 -6.77 5.67 19.23
N GLY A 88 -6.12 5.52 18.07
CA GLY A 88 -5.24 4.39 17.74
C GLY A 88 -3.73 4.70 17.85
N VAL A 89 -3.36 5.94 18.17
CA VAL A 89 -1.97 6.42 18.24
C VAL A 89 -1.76 7.26 19.50
N PRO A 90 -1.94 6.68 20.71
CA PRO A 90 -1.87 7.43 21.97
C PRO A 90 -0.50 8.06 22.25
N ASP A 91 0.54 7.58 21.57
CA ASP A 91 1.91 8.06 21.72
C ASP A 91 2.16 9.39 20.97
N LEU A 92 1.25 9.81 20.09
CA LEU A 92 1.34 11.10 19.40
C LEU A 92 0.75 12.23 20.25
N PRO A 93 1.50 13.35 20.45
CA PRO A 93 0.96 14.54 21.09
C PRO A 93 -0.26 15.10 20.34
N GLN A 94 -1.28 15.47 21.11
CA GLN A 94 -2.45 16.17 20.59
C GLN A 94 -2.03 17.45 19.87
N GLY A 95 -2.62 17.71 18.72
CA GLY A 95 -2.31 18.85 17.87
C GLY A 95 -1.04 18.74 17.03
N MET A 96 -0.21 17.69 17.19
CA MET A 96 0.96 17.46 16.30
C MET A 96 0.55 17.14 14.87
N VAL A 97 -0.57 16.42 14.70
CA VAL A 97 -1.11 16.07 13.38
C VAL A 97 -1.84 17.29 12.81
N LYS A 98 -1.41 17.75 11.65
CA LYS A 98 -2.02 18.88 10.93
C LYS A 98 -2.83 18.44 9.72
N HIS A 99 -2.37 17.39 9.05
CA HIS A 99 -2.99 16.90 7.84
C HIS A 99 -3.11 15.37 7.83
N LEU A 100 -4.14 14.87 7.16
CA LEU A 100 -4.24 13.48 6.75
C LEU A 100 -3.94 13.41 5.25
N ARG A 101 -2.92 12.63 4.86
CA ARG A 101 -2.62 12.32 3.46
C ARG A 101 -3.45 11.14 2.99
N VAL A 102 -4.02 11.25 1.79
CA VAL A 102 -4.69 10.15 1.10
C VAL A 102 -3.80 9.69 -0.05
N ILE A 103 -3.36 8.43 0.01
CA ILE A 103 -2.54 7.80 -1.01
C ILE A 103 -3.33 6.68 -1.66
N GLN A 104 -3.34 6.64 -2.99
CA GLN A 104 -3.84 5.50 -3.74
C GLN A 104 -2.66 4.61 -4.15
N MET A 105 -2.83 3.30 -3.95
CA MET A 105 -1.99 2.29 -4.59
C MET A 105 -2.70 1.79 -5.84
N ASP A 106 -2.07 1.93 -7.00
CA ASP A 106 -2.64 1.54 -8.28
C ASP A 106 -2.64 0.03 -8.44
N SER A 107 -3.65 -0.49 -9.14
CA SER A 107 -3.67 -1.89 -9.53
C SER A 107 -2.57 -2.13 -10.55
N LYS A 108 -1.69 -3.10 -10.27
CA LYS A 108 -0.70 -3.53 -11.25
C LYS A 108 -1.38 -4.34 -12.36
N THR A 109 -1.55 -3.72 -13.53
CA THR A 109 -2.08 -4.37 -14.74
C THR A 109 -0.98 -4.74 -15.74
N ALA A 110 0.23 -4.21 -15.54
CA ALA A 110 1.41 -4.45 -16.37
C ALA A 110 2.25 -5.64 -15.86
N THR A 111 2.76 -6.46 -16.77
CA THR A 111 3.67 -7.56 -16.48
C THR A 111 4.71 -7.77 -17.59
N THR A 112 5.96 -8.01 -17.19
CA THR A 112 7.05 -8.39 -18.10
C THR A 112 7.08 -9.88 -18.41
N TRP A 113 6.11 -10.66 -17.91
CA TRP A 113 6.09 -12.14 -17.88
C TRP A 113 7.18 -12.77 -17.01
N THR A 114 8.40 -12.26 -17.11
CA THR A 114 9.57 -12.67 -16.34
C THR A 114 9.79 -11.78 -15.11
N ARG A 115 10.61 -12.26 -14.17
CA ARG A 115 11.13 -11.49 -13.04
C ARG A 115 12.34 -10.69 -13.53
N ASP A 116 12.36 -9.38 -13.35
CA ASP A 116 13.32 -8.46 -13.99
C ASP A 116 14.62 -8.23 -13.20
N ILE A 117 14.80 -8.82 -12.01
CA ILE A 117 16.05 -8.70 -11.22
C ILE A 117 16.64 -10.04 -10.81
N SER A 118 15.86 -10.90 -10.15
CA SER A 118 16.39 -12.13 -9.55
C SER A 118 15.30 -13.20 -9.43
N PRO A 119 15.67 -14.49 -9.51
CA PRO A 119 14.76 -15.60 -9.31
C PRO A 119 14.06 -15.57 -7.95
N ASN A 120 14.57 -14.84 -6.95
CA ASN A 120 13.95 -14.73 -5.63
C ASN A 120 12.93 -13.59 -5.49
N TRP A 121 12.78 -12.72 -6.49
CA TRP A 121 11.77 -11.65 -6.48
C TRP A 121 10.45 -12.12 -7.11
N TYR A 122 9.33 -11.69 -6.55
CA TYR A 122 8.02 -12.28 -6.85
C TYR A 122 7.29 -11.68 -8.07
N SER A 123 7.77 -10.57 -8.67
CA SER A 123 7.06 -9.95 -9.80
C SER A 123 7.99 -9.17 -10.74
N GLY A 124 7.54 -8.96 -11.97
CA GLY A 124 8.13 -8.05 -12.96
C GLY A 124 7.02 -7.34 -13.76
N PRO A 125 7.15 -6.03 -14.08
CA PRO A 125 8.27 -5.17 -13.73
C PRO A 125 8.28 -4.83 -12.24
N VAL A 126 9.44 -4.83 -11.58
CA VAL A 126 9.54 -4.38 -10.18
C VAL A 126 9.26 -2.88 -10.07
N VAL A 127 8.63 -2.50 -8.96
CA VAL A 127 8.29 -1.10 -8.63
C VAL A 127 9.24 -0.51 -7.57
N SER A 128 9.86 -1.34 -6.74
CA SER A 128 10.78 -0.93 -5.67
C SER A 128 11.83 -2.00 -5.41
N ILE A 129 13.02 -1.62 -4.93
CA ILE A 129 14.05 -2.56 -4.47
C ILE A 129 13.62 -3.30 -3.20
N LEU A 130 12.66 -2.73 -2.46
CA LEU A 130 12.02 -3.30 -1.29
C LEU A 130 10.97 -4.36 -1.65
N GLN A 131 11.20 -5.10 -2.74
CA GLN A 131 10.36 -6.20 -3.22
C GLN A 131 8.92 -5.80 -3.61
N ALA A 132 7.91 -6.43 -3.00
CA ALA A 132 6.50 -6.38 -3.40
C ALA A 132 5.81 -5.09 -2.93
N ASP A 133 6.22 -3.94 -3.48
CA ASP A 133 5.49 -2.68 -3.35
C ASP A 133 4.64 -2.38 -4.61
N GLY A 134 3.75 -1.39 -4.51
CA GLY A 134 2.86 -0.97 -5.59
C GLY A 134 3.16 0.44 -6.09
N VAL A 135 2.64 0.76 -7.27
CA VAL A 135 2.68 2.13 -7.80
C VAL A 135 1.79 2.99 -6.91
N LYS A 136 2.33 4.10 -6.39
CA LYS A 136 1.63 4.99 -5.45
C LYS A 136 1.42 6.36 -6.06
N ARG A 137 0.28 6.96 -5.78
CA ARG A 137 -0.02 8.37 -6.07
C ARG A 137 -0.63 9.03 -4.84
N ILE A 138 -0.22 10.26 -4.58
CA ILE A 138 -0.84 11.07 -3.52
C ILE A 138 -2.03 11.79 -4.14
N LEU A 139 -3.24 11.41 -3.71
CA LEU A 139 -4.47 12.05 -4.20
C LEU A 139 -4.63 13.46 -3.61
N GLY A 140 -4.17 13.63 -2.36
CA GLY A 140 -4.16 14.93 -1.70
C GLY A 140 -4.08 14.81 -0.19
N THR A 141 -4.32 15.93 0.47
CA THR A 141 -4.37 16.04 1.93
C THR A 141 -5.65 16.73 2.37
N VAL A 142 -6.11 16.40 3.57
CA VAL A 142 -7.20 17.11 4.26
C VAL A 142 -6.73 17.61 5.63
N PRO A 143 -7.22 18.76 6.10
CA PRO A 143 -6.86 19.26 7.43
C PRO A 143 -7.45 18.36 8.51
N VAL A 144 -6.67 18.13 9.57
CA VAL A 144 -7.17 17.53 10.81
C VAL A 144 -7.69 18.66 11.70
N GLN A 145 -8.91 18.52 12.21
CA GLN A 145 -9.53 19.52 13.06
C GLN A 145 -8.83 19.58 14.44
N PRO A 146 -8.96 20.70 15.19
CA PRO A 146 -8.34 20.82 16.51
C PRO A 146 -8.75 19.73 17.52
N ASP A 147 -9.91 19.11 17.35
CA ASP A 147 -10.41 18.00 18.17
C ASP A 147 -9.93 16.61 17.69
N GLY A 148 -9.11 16.56 16.64
CA GLY A 148 -8.60 15.33 16.02
C GLY A 148 -9.54 14.71 14.98
N SER A 149 -10.68 15.33 14.68
CA SER A 149 -11.64 14.78 13.71
C SER A 149 -11.25 15.05 12.25
N VAL A 150 -11.70 14.17 11.36
CA VAL A 150 -11.57 14.31 9.90
C VAL A 150 -12.86 13.88 9.18
N TYR A 151 -13.25 14.62 8.15
CA TYR A 151 -14.44 14.37 7.34
C TYR A 151 -14.21 14.78 5.90
N PHE A 152 -14.15 13.81 4.99
CA PHE A 152 -13.67 14.10 3.64
C PHE A 152 -14.18 13.12 2.60
N GLN A 153 -14.21 13.61 1.37
CA GLN A 153 -14.61 12.85 0.19
C GLN A 153 -13.38 12.24 -0.49
N VAL A 154 -13.54 11.03 -1.05
CA VAL A 154 -12.50 10.32 -1.81
C VAL A 154 -13.10 9.60 -3.02
N PRO A 155 -12.32 9.32 -4.08
CA PRO A 155 -12.80 8.51 -5.18
C PRO A 155 -13.17 7.09 -4.71
N ALA A 156 -14.30 6.59 -5.21
CA ALA A 156 -14.76 5.23 -4.95
C ALA A 156 -13.92 4.19 -5.73
N GLY A 157 -13.96 2.93 -5.29
CA GLY A 157 -13.33 1.79 -5.97
C GLY A 157 -11.80 1.83 -6.02
N LYS A 158 -11.16 2.69 -5.21
CA LYS A 158 -9.70 2.81 -5.13
C LYS A 158 -9.15 2.12 -3.86
N ALA A 159 -7.94 1.59 -3.96
CA ALA A 159 -7.19 1.08 -2.82
C ALA A 159 -6.45 2.25 -2.15
N LEU A 160 -7.05 2.80 -1.11
CA LEU A 160 -6.58 3.99 -0.41
C LEU A 160 -5.90 3.62 0.90
N HIS A 161 -4.82 4.31 1.24
CA HIS A 161 -4.19 4.26 2.55
C HIS A 161 -3.87 5.66 3.02
N PHE A 162 -3.72 5.81 4.35
CA PHE A 162 -3.67 7.11 4.99
C PHE A 162 -2.36 7.32 5.75
N GLN A 163 -1.90 8.57 5.79
CA GLN A 163 -0.80 8.98 6.66
C GLN A 163 -1.20 10.19 7.49
N LEU A 164 -0.87 10.15 8.78
CA LEU A 164 -0.95 11.32 9.64
C LEU A 164 0.30 12.17 9.40
N LEU A 165 0.14 13.45 9.13
CA LEU A 165 1.22 14.36 8.81
C LEU A 165 1.34 15.49 9.83
N ASP A 166 2.57 15.94 10.05
CA ASP A 166 2.86 17.19 10.76
C ASP A 166 2.66 18.43 9.88
N GLU A 167 3.09 19.59 10.37
CA GLU A 167 3.02 20.88 9.66
C GLU A 167 4.02 20.98 8.49
N GLN A 168 5.08 20.15 8.49
CA GLN A 168 6.05 20.03 7.39
C GLN A 168 5.65 18.95 6.36
N TYR A 169 4.46 18.36 6.49
CA TYR A 169 3.96 17.27 5.67
C TYR A 169 4.77 15.95 5.77
N ARG A 170 5.52 15.72 6.86
CA ARG A 170 6.22 14.44 7.11
C ARG A 170 5.27 13.43 7.75
N ALA A 171 5.36 12.17 7.36
CA ALA A 171 4.53 11.11 7.90
C ALA A 171 4.88 10.76 9.37
N LEU A 172 3.99 11.14 10.28
CA LEU A 172 4.03 10.79 11.70
C LEU A 172 3.67 9.32 11.92
N GLN A 173 2.67 8.83 11.18
CA GLN A 173 2.21 7.45 11.20
C GLN A 173 1.67 7.08 9.82
N THR A 174 1.90 5.83 9.40
CA THR A 174 1.48 5.31 8.10
C THR A 174 0.57 4.10 8.26
N MET A 175 -0.56 4.09 7.54
CA MET A 175 -1.40 2.90 7.41
C MET A 175 -0.71 1.90 6.47
N ARG A 176 -0.43 0.69 6.98
CA ARG A 176 0.22 -0.40 6.22
C ARG A 176 -0.77 -1.41 5.63
N SER A 177 -2.04 -1.02 5.53
CA SER A 177 -3.11 -1.74 4.84
C SER A 177 -3.83 -0.77 3.92
N PHE A 178 -4.85 -1.23 3.21
CA PHE A 178 -5.69 -0.35 2.39
C PHE A 178 -7.15 -0.43 2.81
N SER A 179 -7.89 0.62 2.51
CA SER A 179 -9.34 0.72 2.59
C SER A 179 -9.86 1.30 1.28
N GLY A 180 -11.14 1.07 1.01
CA GLY A 180 -11.81 1.61 -0.16
C GLY A 180 -13.28 1.79 0.16
N LEU A 181 -13.95 2.56 -0.67
CA LEU A 181 -15.38 2.81 -0.59
C LEU A 181 -16.03 2.38 -1.89
N MET A 182 -17.21 1.77 -1.78
CA MET A 182 -18.12 1.63 -2.90
C MET A 182 -18.74 3.00 -3.25
N PRO A 183 -19.27 3.18 -4.47
CA PRO A 183 -19.96 4.40 -4.85
C PRO A 183 -21.03 4.84 -3.84
N GLY A 184 -20.91 6.08 -3.35
CA GLY A 184 -21.83 6.65 -2.36
C GLY A 184 -21.70 6.09 -0.93
N GLU A 185 -20.78 5.15 -0.68
CA GLU A 185 -20.55 4.59 0.66
C GLU A 185 -19.99 5.67 1.62
N ARG A 186 -20.46 5.62 2.87
CA ARG A 186 -19.90 6.40 3.97
C ARG A 186 -19.33 5.44 5.00
N ARG A 187 -18.06 5.57 5.36
CA ARG A 187 -17.39 4.70 6.33
C ARG A 187 -16.70 5.50 7.44
N SER A 188 -16.87 5.01 8.66
CA SER A 188 -16.20 5.53 9.85
C SER A 188 -15.03 4.66 10.27
N CYS A 189 -13.95 5.27 10.75
CA CYS A 189 -12.95 4.64 11.60
C CYS A 189 -12.94 5.37 12.94
N VAL A 190 -12.84 4.66 14.07
CA VAL A 190 -12.79 5.30 15.40
C VAL A 190 -11.49 6.07 15.57
N GLY A 191 -10.38 5.58 15.03
CA GLY A 191 -9.09 6.27 15.00
C GLY A 191 -8.19 5.73 13.89
N CYS A 192 -6.88 5.96 14.00
CA CYS A 192 -5.91 5.36 13.09
C CYS A 192 -5.39 4.04 13.68
N HIS A 193 -5.91 2.90 13.19
CA HIS A 193 -5.47 1.53 13.55
C HIS A 193 -5.99 1.02 14.90
N GLU A 194 -7.21 1.42 15.29
CA GLU A 194 -7.93 0.87 16.44
C GLU A 194 -8.30 -0.62 16.26
N SER A 195 -8.64 -1.29 17.36
CA SER A 195 -9.24 -2.62 17.29
C SER A 195 -10.63 -2.58 16.67
N HIS A 196 -10.89 -3.49 15.72
CA HIS A 196 -12.19 -3.67 15.07
C HIS A 196 -13.36 -3.98 16.04
N SER A 197 -13.08 -4.29 17.30
CA SER A 197 -14.09 -4.59 18.33
C SER A 197 -14.35 -3.42 19.29
N ARG A 198 -13.78 -2.24 19.02
CA ARG A 198 -13.93 -1.06 19.88
C ARG A 198 -15.03 -0.16 19.36
N ALA A 199 -16.02 0.12 20.21
CA ALA A 199 -17.02 1.15 19.93
C ALA A 199 -16.38 2.55 20.07
N PRO A 200 -16.82 3.54 19.26
CA PRO A 200 -16.37 4.92 19.44
C PRO A 200 -16.84 5.46 20.79
N ILE A 201 -16.05 6.38 21.35
CA ILE A 201 -16.43 7.10 22.57
C ILE A 201 -17.67 7.96 22.25
N ASN A 202 -18.81 7.72 22.91
CA ASN A 202 -20.02 8.49 22.64
C ASN A 202 -19.87 9.96 23.07
N ARG A 203 -19.55 10.85 22.10
CA ARG A 203 -19.44 12.30 22.27
C ARG A 203 -20.09 13.01 21.09
N PRO A 204 -20.64 14.23 21.28
CA PRO A 204 -21.14 15.03 20.18
C PRO A 204 -19.98 15.44 19.27
N TYR A 205 -20.02 14.99 18.01
CA TYR A 205 -19.03 15.34 17.01
C TYR A 205 -19.55 16.47 16.11
N THR A 206 -18.87 17.60 16.16
CA THR A 206 -19.10 18.81 15.34
C THR A 206 -19.11 18.50 13.83
N MET A 207 -18.37 17.46 13.47
CA MET A 207 -18.17 16.96 12.12
C MET A 207 -19.46 16.54 11.37
N THR A 208 -20.46 16.00 12.06
CA THR A 208 -21.71 15.52 11.41
C THR A 208 -22.58 16.64 10.83
N GLN A 209 -22.28 17.89 11.18
CA GLN A 209 -22.96 19.08 10.67
C GLN A 209 -22.18 19.81 9.57
N GLN A 210 -21.01 19.29 9.16
CA GLN A 210 -20.12 19.91 8.19
C GLN A 210 -20.26 19.26 6.81
N THR A 211 -19.94 20.03 5.75
CA THR A 211 -19.74 19.48 4.40
C THR A 211 -18.43 18.68 4.36
N PRO A 212 -18.37 17.52 3.69
CA PRO A 212 -17.11 16.79 3.54
C PRO A 212 -16.04 17.65 2.88
N ALA A 213 -14.82 17.63 3.41
CA ALA A 213 -13.70 18.32 2.79
C ALA A 213 -13.31 17.63 1.47
N GLU A 214 -13.01 18.45 0.47
CA GLU A 214 -12.34 18.02 -0.76
C GLU A 214 -10.85 17.76 -0.50
N LEU A 215 -10.23 16.87 -1.28
CA LEU A 215 -8.80 16.64 -1.21
C LEU A 215 -8.05 17.84 -1.80
N THR A 216 -7.11 18.42 -1.05
CA THR A 216 -6.16 19.39 -1.62
C THR A 216 -5.03 18.62 -2.32
N PRO A 217 -4.88 18.73 -3.66
CA PRO A 217 -3.84 18.01 -4.38
C PRO A 217 -2.44 18.49 -3.95
N PRO A 218 -1.40 17.64 -4.06
CA PRO A 218 -0.04 18.10 -3.81
C PRO A 218 0.44 19.01 -4.95
N PRO A 219 1.57 19.75 -4.78
CA PRO A 219 2.04 20.72 -5.77
C PRO A 219 2.35 20.16 -7.17
N TRP A 220 2.57 18.85 -7.27
CA TRP A 220 2.79 18.11 -8.53
C TRP A 220 1.52 17.45 -9.08
N GLY A 221 0.34 17.75 -8.53
CA GLY A 221 -0.90 17.08 -8.89
C GLY A 221 -0.91 15.60 -8.48
N THR A 222 -1.73 14.79 -9.15
CA THR A 222 -1.93 13.38 -8.75
C THR A 222 -1.11 12.38 -9.58
N GLU A 223 0.06 12.81 -10.08
CA GLU A 223 0.99 11.90 -10.75
C GLU A 223 1.53 10.84 -9.78
N THR A 224 1.94 9.70 -10.34
CA THR A 224 2.52 8.61 -9.54
C THR A 224 3.95 8.92 -9.13
N ILE A 225 4.29 8.57 -7.90
CA ILE A 225 5.63 8.77 -7.35
C ILE A 225 6.64 7.93 -8.14
N SER A 226 7.73 8.56 -8.57
CA SER A 226 8.81 7.95 -9.33
C SER A 226 10.14 8.53 -8.88
N TYR A 227 11.15 7.68 -8.70
CA TYR A 227 12.48 8.12 -8.27
C TYR A 227 13.11 9.11 -9.27
N THR A 228 13.05 8.77 -10.56
CA THR A 228 13.68 9.56 -11.64
C THR A 228 13.01 10.92 -11.82
N LYS A 229 11.75 11.08 -11.43
CA LYS A 229 11.00 12.33 -11.51
C LYS A 229 11.02 13.16 -10.22
N PHE A 230 10.93 12.50 -9.07
CA PHE A 230 10.75 13.18 -7.78
C PHE A 230 12.07 13.46 -7.08
N VAL A 231 13.06 12.59 -7.26
CA VAL A 231 14.26 12.57 -6.41
C VAL A 231 15.48 13.01 -7.19
N GLN A 232 15.80 12.33 -8.29
CA GLN A 232 17.04 12.61 -9.02
C GLN A 232 17.17 14.10 -9.43
N PRO A 233 16.13 14.78 -9.96
CA PRO A 233 16.24 16.20 -10.31
C PRO A 233 16.48 17.12 -9.10
N VAL A 234 16.02 16.71 -7.91
CA VAL A 234 16.28 17.45 -6.66
C VAL A 234 17.73 17.22 -6.22
N LEU A 235 18.22 15.97 -6.24
CA LEU A 235 19.62 15.67 -5.94
C LEU A 235 20.57 16.40 -6.89
N ASP A 236 20.25 16.43 -8.19
CA ASP A 236 21.05 17.11 -9.19
C ASP A 236 21.11 18.63 -8.94
N ARG A 237 20.04 19.22 -8.39
CA ARG A 237 19.95 20.66 -8.12
C ARG A 237 20.65 21.10 -6.83
N TYR A 238 20.59 20.28 -5.78
CA TYR A 238 21.04 20.67 -4.43
C TYR A 238 22.27 19.92 -3.94
N CYS A 239 22.55 18.73 -4.48
CA CYS A 239 23.58 17.85 -3.93
C CYS A 239 24.72 17.59 -4.93
N ALA A 240 24.50 17.77 -6.24
CA ALA A 240 25.45 17.36 -7.26
C ALA A 240 26.83 18.01 -7.17
N GLU A 241 26.91 19.29 -6.75
CA GLU A 241 28.18 20.02 -6.66
C GLU A 241 29.21 19.29 -5.79
N CYS A 242 28.77 18.77 -4.63
CA CYS A 242 29.65 18.05 -3.70
C CYS A 242 29.63 16.53 -3.93
N HIS A 243 28.50 15.96 -4.39
CA HIS A 243 28.29 14.51 -4.40
C HIS A 243 28.39 13.83 -5.78
N GLN A 244 28.70 14.58 -6.85
CA GLN A 244 28.87 14.05 -8.19
C GLN A 244 30.20 14.51 -8.81
N GLY A 245 30.60 13.93 -9.94
CA GLY A 245 31.77 14.39 -10.70
C GLY A 245 33.08 14.32 -9.92
N GLU A 246 33.71 15.47 -9.70
CA GLU A 246 34.93 15.66 -8.89
C GLU A 246 34.64 16.25 -7.49
N GLY A 247 33.36 16.32 -7.11
CA GLY A 247 32.93 16.85 -5.82
C GLY A 247 33.50 16.09 -4.63
N GLU A 248 33.90 16.83 -3.60
CA GLU A 248 34.64 16.31 -2.43
C GLU A 248 33.85 15.33 -1.55
N ALA A 249 32.51 15.34 -1.61
CA ALA A 249 31.65 14.45 -0.84
C ALA A 249 31.24 13.17 -1.60
N LYS A 250 31.59 13.07 -2.89
CA LYS A 250 31.28 11.91 -3.75
C LYS A 250 31.82 10.59 -3.19
N GLU A 251 33.01 10.60 -2.59
CA GLU A 251 33.61 9.38 -2.02
C GLU A 251 32.81 8.82 -0.83
N LYS A 252 32.09 9.69 -0.10
CA LYS A 252 31.20 9.27 1.00
C LYS A 252 29.89 8.72 0.45
N ILE A 253 29.29 9.44 -0.50
CA ILE A 253 28.11 9.01 -1.23
C ILE A 253 28.08 9.66 -2.61
N ASP A 254 28.10 8.82 -3.64
CA ASP A 254 28.08 9.24 -5.04
C ASP A 254 26.63 9.29 -5.55
N LEU A 255 26.10 10.51 -5.66
CA LEU A 255 24.72 10.76 -6.08
C LEU A 255 24.53 10.83 -7.61
N THR A 256 25.54 10.43 -8.38
CA THR A 256 25.49 10.48 -9.85
C THR A 256 24.48 9.46 -10.38
N PHE A 257 23.55 9.90 -11.22
CA PHE A 257 22.63 9.00 -11.89
C PHE A 257 23.36 8.10 -12.88
N ARG A 258 23.39 6.79 -12.60
CA ARG A 258 24.14 5.81 -13.41
C ARG A 258 23.56 4.41 -13.23
N PRO A 259 23.84 3.45 -14.14
CA PRO A 259 23.47 2.06 -13.94
C PRO A 259 23.94 1.55 -12.57
N GLY A 260 23.05 0.88 -11.85
CA GLY A 260 23.30 0.30 -10.52
C GLY A 260 23.05 -1.20 -10.49
N THR A 261 22.38 -1.67 -9.45
CA THR A 261 22.07 -3.10 -9.27
C THR A 261 20.81 -3.51 -10.04
N GLY A 262 20.97 -4.37 -11.05
CA GLY A 262 19.83 -4.86 -11.85
C GLY A 262 19.18 -3.74 -12.66
N VAL A 263 17.88 -3.52 -12.46
CA VAL A 263 17.13 -2.43 -13.14
C VAL A 263 17.16 -1.11 -12.37
N PHE A 264 17.75 -1.09 -11.17
CA PHE A 264 17.82 0.08 -10.32
C PHE A 264 19.09 0.86 -10.59
N ASN A 265 18.94 2.14 -10.92
CA ASN A 265 20.06 3.05 -11.07
C ASN A 265 20.58 3.51 -9.70
N GLU A 266 21.86 3.86 -9.63
CA GLU A 266 22.36 4.67 -8.51
C GLU A 266 21.92 6.13 -8.66
N PRO A 267 21.82 6.89 -7.56
CA PRO A 267 22.00 6.49 -6.16
C PRO A 267 20.76 5.87 -5.49
N TYR A 268 19.70 5.50 -6.23
CA TYR A 268 18.48 4.94 -5.63
C TYR A 268 18.79 3.73 -4.74
N ALA A 269 19.56 2.76 -5.25
CA ALA A 269 19.90 1.57 -4.48
C ALA A 269 20.71 1.91 -3.21
N SER A 270 21.70 2.79 -3.32
CA SER A 270 22.49 3.27 -2.17
C SER A 270 21.63 4.01 -1.13
N LEU A 271 20.73 4.89 -1.56
CA LEU A 271 19.87 5.65 -0.65
C LEU A 271 18.90 4.75 0.11
N VAL A 272 18.34 3.74 -0.56
CA VAL A 272 17.33 2.84 0.05
C VAL A 272 17.99 1.72 0.84
N MET A 273 18.88 0.95 0.22
CA MET A 273 19.51 -0.22 0.88
C MET A 273 20.61 0.18 1.86
N GLY A 274 21.20 1.38 1.72
CA GLY A 274 22.10 1.96 2.72
C GLY A 274 21.38 2.56 3.93
N GLY A 275 20.04 2.56 3.96
CA GLY A 275 19.23 3.07 5.07
C GLY A 275 19.11 4.59 5.15
N ILE A 276 19.73 5.34 4.23
CA ILE A 276 19.77 6.82 4.23
C ILE A 276 18.38 7.42 4.03
N ALA A 277 17.56 6.79 3.19
CA ALA A 277 16.21 7.25 2.89
C ALA A 277 15.22 6.97 4.03
N GLY A 278 15.53 6.10 5.00
CA GLY A 278 14.61 5.76 6.10
C GLY A 278 13.46 4.83 5.69
N ALA A 279 13.60 4.10 4.59
CA ALA A 279 12.55 3.22 4.08
C ALA A 279 12.22 2.05 5.04
N MET A 280 10.97 1.57 4.98
CA MET A 280 10.55 0.38 5.71
C MET A 280 10.90 -0.87 4.89
N LEU A 281 11.75 -1.74 5.44
CA LEU A 281 12.04 -3.04 4.83
C LEU A 281 10.78 -3.91 4.82
N VAL A 282 10.50 -4.51 3.66
CA VAL A 282 9.37 -5.40 3.44
C VAL A 282 9.86 -6.84 3.57
N GLU A 283 9.16 -7.65 4.37
CA GLU A 283 9.40 -9.09 4.54
C GLU A 283 10.80 -9.48 5.09
N ASP A 284 11.55 -8.54 5.68
CA ASP A 284 12.85 -8.81 6.30
C ASP A 284 12.72 -9.33 7.74
N PHE A 285 11.88 -10.35 7.92
CA PHE A 285 11.57 -10.89 9.24
C PHE A 285 11.36 -12.41 9.18
N ASP A 286 11.71 -13.11 10.26
CA ASP A 286 11.37 -14.53 10.40
C ASP A 286 9.84 -14.68 10.42
N GLN A 287 9.30 -15.59 9.61
CA GLN A 287 7.85 -15.78 9.45
C GLN A 287 7.14 -16.18 10.77
N ARG A 288 7.89 -16.55 11.80
CA ARG A 288 7.40 -16.96 13.13
C ARG A 288 7.65 -15.91 14.20
N ASP A 289 8.28 -14.79 13.88
CA ASP A 289 8.51 -13.72 14.85
C ASP A 289 7.23 -12.88 15.03
N PRO A 290 6.57 -12.95 16.20
CA PRO A 290 5.37 -12.17 16.47
C PRO A 290 5.64 -10.65 16.48
N GLU A 291 6.87 -10.21 16.73
CA GLU A 291 7.22 -8.78 16.70
C GLU A 291 7.03 -8.17 15.32
N SER A 292 7.25 -8.95 14.26
CA SER A 292 7.08 -8.58 12.85
C SER A 292 5.64 -8.22 12.48
N TYR A 293 4.67 -8.66 13.27
CA TYR A 293 3.24 -8.39 13.06
C TYR A 293 2.72 -7.23 13.92
N LYS A 294 3.59 -6.60 14.72
CA LYS A 294 3.18 -5.43 15.51
C LYS A 294 3.05 -4.20 14.62
N THR A 295 2.03 -3.40 14.91
CA THR A 295 1.87 -2.08 14.33
C THR A 295 3.05 -1.20 14.75
N PHE A 296 3.71 -0.57 13.78
CA PHE A 296 4.79 0.38 14.04
C PHE A 296 4.28 1.55 14.88
N ARG A 297 5.11 1.99 15.83
CA ARG A 297 4.78 3.18 16.60
C ARG A 297 5.09 4.43 15.78
N PRO A 298 4.38 5.54 16.05
CA PRO A 298 4.61 6.80 15.35
C PRO A 298 6.08 7.26 15.43
N LEU A 299 6.53 8.03 14.44
CA LEU A 299 7.87 8.65 14.36
C LEU A 299 9.06 7.68 14.21
N GLN A 300 8.84 6.39 14.01
CA GLN A 300 9.92 5.38 13.98
C GLN A 300 10.44 5.01 12.59
N HIS A 301 9.85 5.55 11.52
CA HIS A 301 10.19 5.18 10.13
C HIS A 301 9.98 6.36 9.17
N LEU A 302 10.35 6.15 7.91
CA LEU A 302 10.11 7.06 6.79
C LEU A 302 10.81 8.41 6.98
N SER A 303 10.16 9.52 6.61
CA SER A 303 10.79 10.84 6.61
C SER A 303 11.29 11.27 7.99
N TYR A 304 10.74 10.74 9.09
CA TYR A 304 11.17 11.03 10.46
C TYR A 304 12.50 10.39 10.87
N THR A 305 12.93 9.34 10.18
CA THR A 305 14.21 8.65 10.42
C THR A 305 15.14 8.72 9.21
N SER A 306 14.82 9.60 8.26
CA SER A 306 15.50 9.71 6.98
C SER A 306 16.61 10.74 7.06
N GLN A 307 17.87 10.28 7.02
CA GLN A 307 19.03 11.16 6.95
C GLN A 307 18.96 12.04 5.70
N LEU A 308 18.41 11.53 4.59
CA LEU A 308 18.19 12.32 3.38
C LEU A 308 17.29 13.54 3.65
N ILE A 309 16.18 13.35 4.39
CA ILE A 309 15.26 14.44 4.70
C ILE A 309 15.87 15.40 5.70
N ASP A 310 16.55 14.90 6.74
CA ASP A 310 17.19 15.75 7.74
C ASP A 310 18.25 16.65 7.09
N VAL A 311 19.08 16.09 6.20
CA VAL A 311 20.07 16.86 5.42
C VAL A 311 19.41 17.83 4.44
N ALA A 312 18.32 17.43 3.78
CA ALA A 312 17.57 18.33 2.88
C ALA A 312 16.90 19.51 3.62
N MET A 313 16.66 19.37 4.92
CA MET A 313 16.10 20.42 5.79
C MET A 313 17.19 21.27 6.48
N ASP A 314 18.46 20.86 6.41
CA ASP A 314 19.58 21.56 7.01
C ASP A 314 20.11 22.65 6.07
N GLU A 315 19.72 23.90 6.35
CA GLU A 315 20.15 25.07 5.57
C GLU A 315 21.65 25.36 5.69
N GLU A 316 22.31 24.94 6.78
CA GLU A 316 23.75 25.07 6.96
C GLU A 316 24.48 24.08 6.05
N HIS A 317 24.04 22.82 6.04
CA HIS A 317 24.58 21.80 5.14
C HIS A 317 24.42 22.19 3.66
N LEU A 318 23.25 22.67 3.27
CA LEU A 318 22.97 23.06 1.88
C LEU A 318 23.55 24.44 1.52
N GLY A 319 23.99 25.23 2.51
CA GLY A 319 24.33 26.65 2.36
C GLY A 319 23.16 27.53 1.89
N ARG A 320 21.95 26.98 1.83
CA ARG A 320 20.71 27.65 1.39
C ARG A 320 19.48 26.86 1.80
N LYS A 321 18.34 27.55 1.85
CA LYS A 321 17.04 26.91 2.00
C LYS A 321 16.62 26.16 0.72
N MET A 322 16.24 24.90 0.85
CA MET A 322 15.62 24.14 -0.25
C MET A 322 14.25 24.70 -0.61
N ASP A 323 13.91 24.72 -1.91
CA ASP A 323 12.56 25.06 -2.35
C ASP A 323 11.51 24.15 -1.68
N PRO A 324 10.40 24.69 -1.15
CA PRO A 324 9.41 23.89 -0.45
C PRO A 324 8.77 22.78 -1.28
N VAL A 325 8.65 22.94 -2.59
CA VAL A 325 8.09 21.89 -3.46
C VAL A 325 9.10 20.77 -3.66
N ASP A 326 10.38 21.10 -3.86
CA ASP A 326 11.46 20.11 -3.97
C ASP A 326 11.60 19.29 -2.67
N LEU A 327 11.58 19.95 -1.51
CA LEU A 327 11.61 19.26 -0.22
C LEU A 327 10.39 18.33 -0.06
N ARG A 328 9.19 18.81 -0.43
CA ARG A 328 7.98 17.99 -0.38
C ARG A 328 8.04 16.80 -1.34
N ARG A 329 8.73 16.88 -2.48
CA ARG A 329 8.93 15.73 -3.37
C ARG A 329 9.80 14.66 -2.72
N LEU A 330 10.90 15.06 -2.07
CA LEU A 330 11.74 14.13 -1.31
C LEU A 330 10.96 13.46 -0.17
N ILE A 331 10.26 14.25 0.65
CA ILE A 331 9.42 13.74 1.75
C ILE A 331 8.37 12.78 1.21
N ALA A 332 7.66 13.15 0.14
CA ALA A 332 6.63 12.30 -0.46
C ALA A 332 7.19 10.99 -1.02
N TRP A 333 8.39 11.00 -1.61
CA TRP A 333 9.04 9.80 -2.11
C TRP A 333 9.44 8.87 -0.95
N VAL A 334 10.10 9.41 0.08
CA VAL A 334 10.45 8.66 1.29
C VAL A 334 9.19 8.07 1.93
N ASP A 335 8.18 8.90 2.19
CA ASP A 335 6.94 8.50 2.86
C ASP A 335 6.09 7.53 2.03
N SER A 336 6.28 7.50 0.71
CA SER A 336 5.69 6.49 -0.18
C SER A 336 6.51 5.19 -0.20
N ASN A 337 7.41 5.02 0.77
CA ASN A 337 8.31 3.89 0.93
C ASN A 337 9.30 3.72 -0.22
N CYS A 338 9.81 4.85 -0.74
CA CYS A 338 10.92 4.88 -1.69
C CYS A 338 10.66 4.05 -2.96
N VAL A 339 9.48 4.22 -3.58
CA VAL A 339 9.18 3.56 -4.87
C VAL A 339 10.14 4.02 -5.96
N TYR A 340 10.59 3.09 -6.80
CA TYR A 340 11.46 3.38 -7.94
C TYR A 340 10.66 3.83 -9.15
N ARG A 341 9.63 3.05 -9.54
CA ARG A 341 8.84 3.25 -10.76
C ARG A 341 7.43 3.77 -10.46
N GLY A 342 7.06 4.86 -11.10
CA GLY A 342 5.67 5.29 -11.26
C GLY A 342 4.99 4.59 -12.44
N GLU A 343 3.72 4.93 -12.70
CA GLU A 343 2.96 4.41 -13.85
C GLU A 343 3.65 4.70 -15.18
N GLU A 344 4.17 5.91 -15.37
CA GLU A 344 4.83 6.29 -16.62
C GLU A 344 6.12 5.50 -16.86
N ASP A 345 6.90 5.24 -15.80
CA ASP A 345 8.08 4.40 -15.91
C ASP A 345 7.69 2.99 -16.36
N LEU A 346 6.62 2.42 -15.80
CA LEU A 346 6.11 1.10 -16.23
C LEU A 346 5.59 1.11 -17.68
N ARG A 347 4.89 2.16 -18.09
CA ARG A 347 4.38 2.30 -19.46
C ARG A 347 5.47 2.58 -20.48
N SER A 348 6.65 3.02 -20.05
CA SER A 348 7.81 3.19 -20.92
C SER A 348 8.46 1.85 -21.30
N ILE A 349 8.17 0.78 -20.56
CA ILE A 349 8.70 -0.57 -20.83
C ILE A 349 7.95 -1.18 -22.02
N PRO A 350 8.64 -1.57 -23.10
CA PRO A 350 8.01 -2.24 -24.24
C PRO A 350 7.25 -3.50 -23.82
N ASP A 351 6.17 -3.81 -24.52
CA ASP A 351 5.49 -5.08 -24.31
C ASP A 351 6.45 -6.24 -24.58
N PRO A 352 6.45 -7.30 -23.75
CA PRO A 352 7.32 -8.45 -23.97
C PRO A 352 7.09 -9.08 -25.34
N ASP A 353 8.18 -9.47 -26.00
CA ASP A 353 8.18 -10.24 -27.23
C ASP A 353 9.23 -11.35 -27.11
N PHE A 354 8.77 -12.60 -27.03
CA PHE A 354 9.62 -13.77 -26.85
C PHE A 354 9.05 -14.99 -27.57
N ALA A 355 9.93 -15.96 -27.87
CA ALA A 355 9.52 -17.17 -28.59
C ALA A 355 8.44 -17.95 -27.80
N GLY A 356 7.35 -18.30 -28.47
CA GLY A 356 6.20 -18.99 -27.86
C GLY A 356 5.18 -18.05 -27.18
N ILE A 357 5.36 -16.72 -27.24
CA ILE A 357 4.38 -15.77 -26.69
C ILE A 357 2.98 -15.91 -27.31
N GLU A 358 2.91 -16.36 -28.57
CA GLU A 358 1.68 -16.62 -29.31
C GLU A 358 0.86 -17.79 -28.76
N GLU A 359 1.49 -18.68 -27.98
CA GLU A 359 0.83 -19.82 -27.36
C GLU A 359 0.15 -19.44 -26.03
N LEU A 360 0.41 -18.23 -25.53
CA LEU A 360 -0.18 -17.77 -24.27
C LEU A 360 -1.64 -17.34 -24.47
N PRO A 361 -2.56 -17.74 -23.58
CA PRO A 361 -3.97 -17.36 -23.69
C PRO A 361 -4.20 -15.86 -23.50
N ILE A 362 -3.30 -15.18 -22.79
CA ILE A 362 -3.28 -13.73 -22.58
C ILE A 362 -1.83 -13.28 -22.72
N ARG A 363 -1.56 -12.38 -23.67
CA ARG A 363 -0.22 -11.83 -23.83
C ARG A 363 0.14 -10.92 -22.65
N PRO A 364 1.36 -11.03 -22.11
CA PRO A 364 1.86 -10.07 -21.14
C PRO A 364 2.01 -8.69 -21.80
N LEU A 365 1.61 -7.63 -21.11
CA LEU A 365 1.69 -6.25 -21.60
C LEU A 365 2.29 -5.35 -20.53
N CYS A 366 3.07 -4.36 -20.93
CA CYS A 366 3.58 -3.30 -20.08
C CYS A 366 3.10 -1.93 -20.59
N MET A 367 3.66 -1.49 -21.72
CA MET A 367 3.29 -0.24 -22.40
C MET A 367 1.80 -0.17 -22.71
N ASN A 368 1.26 -1.23 -23.31
CA ASN A 368 -0.14 -1.30 -23.71
C ASN A 368 -1.04 -2.00 -22.67
N ALA A 369 -0.56 -2.13 -21.43
CA ALA A 369 -1.36 -2.72 -20.36
C ALA A 369 -2.67 -1.94 -20.15
N PRO A 370 -3.81 -2.63 -20.00
CA PRO A 370 -5.12 -1.99 -19.91
C PRO A 370 -5.23 -1.14 -18.64
N ILE A 371 -5.94 -0.02 -18.75
CA ILE A 371 -6.42 0.74 -17.61
C ILE A 371 -7.77 0.14 -17.20
N ILE A 372 -7.84 -0.38 -15.98
CA ILE A 372 -9.09 -0.91 -15.44
C ILE A 372 -9.81 0.20 -14.69
N GLU A 373 -10.89 0.71 -15.29
CA GLU A 373 -11.78 1.65 -14.63
C GLU A 373 -12.58 0.96 -13.52
N ARG A 374 -12.37 1.43 -12.29
CA ARG A 374 -13.09 1.02 -11.07
C ARG A 374 -13.87 2.21 -10.51
N PRO A 375 -14.91 1.99 -9.69
CA PRO A 375 -15.53 0.73 -9.24
C PRO A 375 -16.38 0.02 -10.28
#